data_AF-A0A934DZ16-F1
#
_entry.id   AF-A0A934DZ16-F1
#
_cell.length_a   1.000
_cell.length_b   1.000
_cell.length_c   1.000
_cell.angle_alpha   90.00
_cell.angle_beta   90.00
_cell.angle_gamma   90.00
#
_symmetry.space_group_name_H-M   'P 1'
#
loop_
_entity.id
_entity.type
_entity.pdbx_description
1 polymer ?
#
loop_
_entity_poly.entity_id
_entity_poly.type
_entity_poly.pdbx_seq_one_letter_code
_entity_poly.pdbx_strand_id
1 'polypeptide(L)'
;MVEPLLDVVSARSPRRVLGDLVDRLGLRTRNEVPVVYDPAYRLPFASFEATAGVEPRRADFVAWYLLEKHIISATDLRAPRRAIYADLARVHSPALLESLGKREALASIYAVDVSDVPVDETLNTVRLACGVTLDAARLALRTLGPAVNLLGGFHHAAPSRAAGMCPVNDMAVAVAALRSEGFSGQVVIIDLDAHPPDGTAECFKDDESAWIGSLSGSKWDGLFGADETVLPEGCSDERYLRELGSMLGRMPGRPALAFVIAGGDVLARARFGKLGLTLDGARRRDLKVAEALAGVPSVWLPGGGYHHDAWKILAGTVLALTRQSREPIPESYDPLRARYTQIWESFGHEKREHELSFTADDLEESLRLRGPERHLLLGHYTAEGIEFALHHCGILAHLQRLGYGHFKVEVDEASPGDRMRLFGESEGVKHLLLECVLERKKAAGVDVLYVHWLTLRNPKAAFSGRRPQLPGQELPGLGLARESGEMLARIARELGLAGVVFRPAWFHMAYSARYHFRYLDPRRQGRFEAMQRDLGIVPLREVTLAFAQGRVRLNGQPHTWEPDEMIYWLSRHRREDRRTVEAERARSHFTLAPAPGRAAVPAPVEPKG
;
A
#
# COMPACT_ATOMS: atom_id res chain seq x y z
N MET A 1 -5.80 5.00 -24.23
CA MET A 1 -6.24 3.59 -24.14
C MET A 1 -6.19 3.20 -22.67
N VAL A 2 -7.26 3.49 -21.93
CA VAL A 2 -7.37 3.30 -20.47
C VAL A 2 -8.72 2.64 -20.20
N GLU A 3 -8.87 1.38 -20.57
CA GLU A 3 -10.18 0.70 -20.48
C GLU A 3 -10.25 -0.71 -19.85
N PRO A 4 -9.19 -1.45 -19.42
CA PRO A 4 -9.45 -2.73 -18.76
C PRO A 4 -9.82 -2.64 -17.27
N LEU A 5 -9.66 -1.47 -16.62
CA LEU A 5 -9.76 -1.36 -15.15
C LEU A 5 -11.19 -1.28 -14.61
N LEU A 6 -12.14 -0.81 -15.42
CA LEU A 6 -13.52 -0.55 -15.01
C LEU A 6 -14.49 -1.70 -15.35
N ASP A 7 -14.25 -2.46 -16.41
CA ASP A 7 -15.22 -3.46 -16.89
C ASP A 7 -15.36 -4.70 -16.00
N VAL A 8 -14.28 -5.11 -15.32
CA VAL A 8 -14.29 -6.28 -14.42
C VAL A 8 -15.22 -6.11 -13.21
N VAL A 9 -15.57 -4.87 -12.84
CA VAL A 9 -16.41 -4.57 -11.66
C VAL A 9 -17.92 -4.67 -11.97
N SER A 10 -18.30 -4.80 -13.24
CA SER A 10 -19.70 -4.72 -13.70
C SER A 10 -20.54 -6.01 -13.51
N ALA A 11 -19.93 -7.18 -13.29
CA ALA A 11 -20.61 -8.48 -13.47
C ALA A 11 -21.73 -8.84 -12.45
N ARG A 12 -22.96 -8.88 -12.97
CA ARG A 12 -24.26 -9.44 -12.50
C ARG A 12 -24.33 -10.52 -11.38
N SER A 13 -24.60 -10.24 -10.08
CA SER A 13 -24.90 -11.29 -9.04
C SER A 13 -26.34 -11.24 -8.45
N PRO A 14 -27.02 -12.35 -8.10
CA PRO A 14 -28.43 -12.36 -7.65
C PRO A 14 -28.72 -11.72 -6.29
N ARG A 15 -27.73 -11.59 -5.39
CA ARG A 15 -27.87 -10.81 -4.13
C ARG A 15 -28.03 -9.30 -4.41
N ARG A 16 -27.79 -8.85 -5.66
CA ARG A 16 -27.98 -7.47 -6.13
C ARG A 16 -29.44 -7.02 -6.14
N VAL A 17 -30.41 -7.91 -6.34
CA VAL A 17 -31.81 -7.48 -6.55
C VAL A 17 -32.39 -6.82 -5.29
N LEU A 18 -32.06 -7.30 -4.10
CA LEU A 18 -32.58 -6.71 -2.85
C LEU A 18 -31.87 -5.40 -2.47
N GLY A 19 -30.56 -5.30 -2.70
CA GLY A 19 -29.77 -4.09 -2.45
C GLY A 19 -30.12 -2.96 -3.41
N ASP A 20 -30.22 -3.27 -4.70
CA ASP A 20 -30.67 -2.32 -5.73
C ASP A 20 -32.11 -1.88 -5.51
N LEU A 21 -32.98 -2.74 -4.95
CA LEU A 21 -34.35 -2.36 -4.61
C LEU A 21 -34.39 -1.35 -3.46
N VAL A 22 -33.57 -1.54 -2.41
CA VAL A 22 -33.48 -0.59 -1.28
C VAL A 22 -32.87 0.74 -1.71
N ASP A 23 -31.86 0.72 -2.59
CA ASP A 23 -31.25 1.93 -3.14
C ASP A 23 -32.19 2.65 -4.14
N ARG A 24 -32.94 1.92 -4.99
CA ARG A 24 -33.97 2.50 -5.89
C ARG A 24 -35.20 3.04 -5.14
N LEU A 25 -35.49 2.53 -3.94
CA LEU A 25 -36.57 3.01 -3.08
C LEU A 25 -36.19 4.24 -2.26
N GLY A 26 -34.95 4.76 -2.38
CA GLY A 26 -34.54 6.01 -1.72
C GLY A 26 -34.47 5.94 -0.19
N LEU A 27 -34.38 4.73 0.39
CA LEU A 27 -34.43 4.51 1.84
C LEU A 27 -33.09 4.73 2.56
N ARG A 28 -32.02 5.06 1.81
CA ARG A 28 -30.74 5.55 2.35
C ARG A 28 -30.38 6.87 1.67
N THR A 29 -30.34 7.95 2.44
CA THR A 29 -29.79 9.23 1.97
C THR A 29 -28.31 9.05 1.68
N ARG A 30 -27.94 8.99 0.41
CA ARG A 30 -26.56 8.86 -0.03
C ARG A 30 -26.05 10.26 -0.34
N ASN A 31 -25.09 10.77 0.45
CA ASN A 31 -24.37 11.96 0.04
C ASN A 31 -23.44 11.54 -1.12
N GLU A 32 -23.66 12.11 -2.30
CA GLU A 32 -22.72 11.94 -3.42
C GLU A 32 -21.43 12.71 -3.08
N VAL A 33 -20.39 11.97 -2.69
CA VAL A 33 -19.07 12.52 -2.41
C VAL A 33 -18.16 12.11 -3.56
N PRO A 34 -17.75 13.05 -4.43
CA PRO A 34 -16.81 12.75 -5.49
C PRO A 34 -15.51 12.19 -4.92
N VAL A 35 -15.11 11.01 -5.38
CA VAL A 35 -13.83 10.39 -5.03
C VAL A 35 -12.95 10.39 -6.26
N VAL A 36 -11.89 11.19 -6.24
CA VAL A 36 -10.95 11.29 -7.34
C VAL A 36 -9.78 10.33 -7.11
N TYR A 37 -9.53 9.51 -8.11
CA TYR A 37 -8.56 8.42 -8.09
C TYR A 37 -8.10 8.13 -9.51
N ASP A 38 -6.84 7.75 -9.64
CA ASP A 38 -6.29 7.22 -10.89
C ASP A 38 -5.38 6.00 -10.61
N PRO A 39 -5.41 4.96 -11.45
CA PRO A 39 -4.48 3.82 -11.34
C PRO A 39 -2.99 4.19 -11.39
N ALA A 40 -2.63 5.39 -11.86
CA ALA A 40 -1.29 5.97 -11.80
C ALA A 40 -0.93 6.60 -10.44
N TYR A 41 -1.82 6.54 -9.43
CA TYR A 41 -1.58 6.94 -8.03
C TYR A 41 -0.66 5.97 -7.27
N ARG A 42 0.34 5.43 -7.97
CA ARG A 42 1.35 4.56 -7.38
C ARG A 42 2.71 5.17 -7.55
N LEU A 43 3.32 5.51 -6.42
CA LEU A 43 4.73 5.83 -6.41
C LEU A 43 5.53 4.60 -6.87
N PRO A 44 6.40 4.73 -7.89
CA PRO A 44 7.03 3.61 -8.58
C PRO A 44 8.27 3.08 -7.84
N PHE A 45 8.16 2.88 -6.53
CA PHE A 45 9.29 2.53 -5.66
C PHE A 45 9.16 1.09 -5.14
N ALA A 46 9.97 0.18 -5.67
CA ALA A 46 9.93 -1.24 -5.28
C ALA A 46 10.26 -1.50 -3.80
N SER A 47 10.98 -0.60 -3.15
CA SER A 47 11.44 -0.73 -1.76
C SER A 47 10.58 0.00 -0.73
N PHE A 48 9.57 0.76 -1.16
CA PHE A 48 8.91 1.78 -0.33
C PHE A 48 8.16 1.21 0.89
N GLU A 49 7.46 0.09 0.72
CA GLU A 49 6.82 -0.59 1.86
C GLU A 49 7.88 -1.07 2.86
N ALA A 50 8.99 -1.65 2.38
CA ALA A 50 10.06 -2.15 3.24
C ALA A 50 10.83 -1.03 3.94
N THR A 51 11.10 0.08 3.25
CA THR A 51 11.92 1.19 3.77
C THR A 51 11.11 2.15 4.61
N ALA A 52 9.92 2.53 4.16
CA ALA A 52 9.08 3.58 4.74
C ALA A 52 7.80 3.05 5.40
N GLY A 53 7.41 1.78 5.20
CA GLY A 53 6.14 1.26 5.71
C GLY A 53 4.91 1.80 4.98
N VAL A 54 5.11 2.46 3.83
CA VAL A 54 4.03 2.99 2.99
C VAL A 54 3.62 1.92 1.97
N GLU A 55 2.35 1.54 2.00
CA GLU A 55 1.73 0.69 0.98
C GLU A 55 1.54 1.51 -0.31
N PRO A 56 2.30 1.25 -1.40
CA PRO A 56 2.20 2.02 -2.64
C PRO A 56 0.82 1.91 -3.28
N ARG A 57 0.09 0.82 -3.00
CA ARG A 57 -1.27 0.57 -3.52
C ARG A 57 -2.39 1.12 -2.62
N ARG A 58 -2.07 1.96 -1.63
CA ARG A 58 -3.05 2.46 -0.64
C ARG A 58 -4.28 3.07 -1.31
N ALA A 59 -4.10 3.87 -2.36
CA ALA A 59 -5.19 4.46 -3.12
C ALA A 59 -6.03 3.40 -3.86
N ASP A 60 -5.39 2.40 -4.48
CA ASP A 60 -6.12 1.32 -5.17
C ASP A 60 -6.93 0.49 -4.18
N PHE A 61 -6.37 0.15 -3.02
CA PHE A 61 -7.05 -0.65 -2.01
C PHE A 61 -8.34 0.01 -1.54
N VAL A 62 -8.29 1.32 -1.35
CA VAL A 62 -9.47 2.12 -1.04
C VAL A 62 -10.47 2.09 -2.20
N ALA A 63 -10.03 2.41 -3.42
CA ALA A 63 -10.91 2.41 -4.58
C ALA A 63 -11.58 1.04 -4.81
N TRP A 64 -10.83 -0.06 -4.75
CA TRP A 64 -11.35 -1.43 -4.91
C TRP A 64 -12.37 -1.77 -3.83
N TYR A 65 -12.05 -1.48 -2.56
CA TYR A 65 -12.99 -1.73 -1.46
C TYR A 65 -14.28 -0.94 -1.62
N LEU A 66 -14.19 0.37 -1.92
CA LEU A 66 -15.35 1.25 -2.05
C LEU A 66 -16.25 0.85 -3.23
N LEU A 67 -15.65 0.45 -4.36
CA LEU A 67 -16.38 -0.06 -5.52
C LEU A 67 -17.05 -1.41 -5.22
N GLU A 68 -16.32 -2.36 -4.63
CA GLU A 68 -16.86 -3.68 -4.28
C GLU A 68 -18.04 -3.58 -3.30
N LYS A 69 -17.93 -2.71 -2.29
CA LYS A 69 -18.99 -2.50 -1.30
C LYS A 69 -20.10 -1.56 -1.79
N HIS A 70 -20.04 -1.14 -3.06
CA HIS A 70 -20.97 -0.19 -3.67
C HIS A 70 -21.14 1.06 -2.79
N ILE A 71 -20.06 1.53 -2.17
CA ILE A 71 -20.02 2.79 -1.43
C ILE A 71 -19.88 3.93 -2.44
N ILE A 72 -19.08 3.72 -3.48
CA ILE A 72 -19.01 4.54 -4.69
C ILE A 72 -19.32 3.67 -5.91
N SER A 73 -19.60 4.32 -7.03
CA SER A 73 -19.77 3.75 -8.36
C SER A 73 -18.57 4.09 -9.25
N ALA A 74 -18.44 3.39 -10.39
CA ALA A 74 -17.40 3.70 -11.37
C ALA A 74 -17.51 5.14 -11.92
N THR A 75 -18.72 5.70 -11.99
CA THR A 75 -18.99 7.07 -12.45
C THR A 75 -18.58 8.14 -11.44
N ASP A 76 -18.40 7.76 -10.17
CA ASP A 76 -17.89 8.67 -9.14
C ASP A 76 -16.36 8.87 -9.27
N LEU A 77 -15.68 7.96 -9.98
CA LEU A 77 -14.26 8.09 -10.31
C LEU A 77 -14.09 9.06 -11.48
N ARG A 78 -13.26 10.08 -11.26
CA ARG A 78 -12.93 11.10 -12.27
C ARG A 78 -11.50 10.89 -12.77
N ALA A 79 -11.31 11.00 -14.08
CA ALA A 79 -9.96 11.00 -14.67
C ALA A 79 -9.18 12.23 -14.16
N PRO A 80 -7.94 12.05 -13.67
CA PRO A 80 -7.16 13.12 -13.08
C PRO A 80 -6.62 14.07 -14.15
N ARG A 81 -6.49 15.35 -13.80
CA ARG A 81 -5.68 16.28 -14.57
C ARG A 81 -4.35 16.47 -13.86
N ARG A 82 -3.26 16.32 -14.61
CA ARG A 82 -1.92 16.58 -14.10
C ARG A 82 -1.68 18.09 -13.97
N ALA A 83 -1.18 18.54 -12.81
CA ALA A 83 -0.71 19.91 -12.63
C ALA A 83 0.40 20.25 -13.65
N ILE A 84 0.31 21.42 -14.27
CA ILE A 84 1.41 21.93 -15.10
C ILE A 84 2.45 22.63 -14.23
N TYR A 85 3.69 22.77 -14.70
CA TYR A 85 4.73 23.44 -13.92
C TYR A 85 4.36 24.88 -13.56
N ALA A 86 3.57 25.57 -14.40
CA ALA A 86 3.05 26.89 -14.09
C ALA A 86 2.12 26.90 -12.86
N ASP A 87 1.38 25.81 -12.59
CA ASP A 87 0.58 25.69 -11.37
C ASP A 87 1.51 25.55 -10.15
N LEU A 88 2.50 24.66 -10.25
CA LEU A 88 3.46 24.41 -9.16
C LEU A 88 4.29 25.66 -8.82
N ALA A 89 4.69 26.42 -9.84
CA ALA A 89 5.51 27.63 -9.73
C ALA A 89 4.79 28.81 -9.06
N ARG A 90 3.48 28.69 -8.79
CA ARG A 90 2.73 29.68 -7.99
C ARG A 90 3.16 29.68 -6.52
N VAL A 91 3.72 28.57 -6.05
CA VAL A 91 4.13 28.38 -4.64
C VAL A 91 5.61 28.04 -4.56
N HIS A 92 6.08 27.16 -5.45
CA HIS A 92 7.42 26.60 -5.34
C HIS A 92 8.43 27.35 -6.18
N SER A 93 9.61 27.57 -5.60
CA SER A 93 10.69 28.27 -6.29
C SER A 93 11.19 27.49 -7.51
N PRO A 94 11.69 28.17 -8.56
CA PRO A 94 12.27 27.50 -9.73
C PRO A 94 13.37 26.50 -9.34
N ALA A 95 14.23 26.86 -8.40
CA ALA A 95 15.30 26.00 -7.90
C ALA A 95 14.77 24.70 -7.27
N LEU A 96 13.68 24.77 -6.50
CA LEU A 96 13.03 23.57 -5.96
C LEU A 96 12.49 22.70 -7.11
N LEU A 97 11.73 23.27 -8.03
CA LEU A 97 11.12 22.52 -9.14
C LEU A 97 12.15 21.87 -10.06
N GLU A 98 13.26 22.56 -10.36
CA GLU A 98 14.40 21.98 -11.10
C GLU A 98 15.05 20.84 -10.32
N SER A 99 15.16 20.94 -8.99
CA SER A 99 15.74 19.89 -8.17
C SER A 99 14.92 18.59 -8.23
N LEU A 100 13.59 18.67 -8.39
CA LEU A 100 12.73 17.49 -8.49
C LEU A 100 12.97 16.67 -9.76
N GLY A 101 13.62 17.25 -10.77
CA GLY A 101 14.11 16.52 -11.95
C GLY A 101 15.36 15.68 -11.69
N LYS A 102 15.92 15.72 -10.48
CA LYS A 102 17.12 14.96 -10.10
C LYS A 102 16.77 13.76 -9.25
N ARG A 103 17.38 12.62 -9.59
CA ARG A 103 17.16 11.32 -8.94
C ARG A 103 17.53 11.35 -7.46
N GLU A 104 18.62 12.03 -7.12
CA GLU A 104 19.15 12.18 -5.76
C GLU A 104 18.20 12.97 -4.86
N ALA A 105 17.58 14.02 -5.41
CA ALA A 105 16.63 14.85 -4.67
C ALA A 105 15.39 14.04 -4.30
N LEU A 106 14.78 13.37 -5.27
CA LEU A 106 13.61 12.50 -5.04
C LEU A 106 13.94 11.33 -4.10
N ALA A 107 15.11 10.69 -4.25
CA ALA A 107 15.55 9.64 -3.34
C ALA A 107 15.68 10.12 -1.89
N SER A 108 16.16 11.36 -1.70
CA SER A 108 16.22 12.00 -0.39
C SER A 108 14.82 12.26 0.17
N ILE A 109 13.93 12.88 -0.62
CA ILE A 109 12.56 13.24 -0.21
C ILE A 109 11.76 12.00 0.23
N TYR A 110 11.87 10.90 -0.51
CA TYR A 110 11.13 9.66 -0.24
C TYR A 110 11.88 8.66 0.66
N ALA A 111 13.10 8.99 1.09
CA ALA A 111 13.96 8.10 1.87
C ALA A 111 14.19 6.71 1.23
N VAL A 112 14.29 6.67 -0.11
CA VAL A 112 14.57 5.46 -0.88
C VAL A 112 16.01 5.45 -1.41
N ASP A 113 16.40 4.38 -2.08
CA ASP A 113 17.67 4.34 -2.78
C ASP A 113 17.63 5.14 -4.09
N VAL A 114 18.73 5.77 -4.48
CA VAL A 114 18.83 6.52 -5.74
C VAL A 114 18.57 5.62 -6.96
N SER A 115 19.01 4.36 -6.92
CA SER A 115 18.77 3.42 -8.02
C SER A 115 17.28 3.06 -8.19
N ASP A 116 16.46 3.22 -7.14
CA ASP A 116 15.03 2.90 -7.13
C ASP A 116 14.14 4.02 -7.68
N VAL A 117 14.70 5.16 -8.08
CA VAL A 117 13.91 6.34 -8.47
C VAL A 117 13.81 6.48 -9.99
N PRO A 118 12.65 6.12 -10.59
CA PRO A 118 12.31 6.54 -11.94
C PRO A 118 11.71 7.96 -11.87
N VAL A 119 12.50 8.96 -12.27
CA VAL A 119 12.22 10.38 -12.05
C VAL A 119 10.91 10.81 -12.73
N ASP A 120 10.73 10.47 -14.01
CA ASP A 120 9.60 10.92 -14.80
C ASP A 120 8.27 10.35 -14.28
N GLU A 121 8.24 9.06 -13.96
CA GLU A 121 7.08 8.38 -13.39
C GLU A 121 6.74 8.93 -12.00
N THR A 122 7.77 9.18 -11.16
CA THR A 122 7.59 9.80 -9.84
C THR A 122 6.98 11.19 -9.97
N LEU A 123 7.53 12.04 -10.82
CA LEU A 123 7.00 13.38 -11.08
C LEU A 123 5.61 13.35 -11.69
N ASN A 124 5.32 12.37 -12.54
CA ASN A 124 3.99 12.19 -13.10
C ASN A 124 2.96 11.94 -11.98
N THR A 125 3.23 11.00 -11.06
CA THR A 125 2.36 10.72 -9.91
C THR A 125 2.19 11.94 -8.99
N VAL A 126 3.28 12.65 -8.67
CA VAL A 126 3.24 13.87 -7.85
C VAL A 126 2.36 14.95 -8.46
N ARG A 127 2.53 15.20 -9.77
CA ARG A 127 1.76 16.21 -10.48
C ARG A 127 0.30 15.80 -10.68
N LEU A 128 0.00 14.51 -10.80
CA LEU A 128 -1.36 13.99 -10.82
C LEU A 128 -2.05 14.25 -9.48
N ALA A 129 -1.43 13.88 -8.36
CA ALA A 129 -1.94 14.14 -7.02
C ALA A 129 -2.24 15.64 -6.81
N CYS A 130 -1.29 16.51 -7.19
CA CYS A 130 -1.45 17.96 -7.05
C CYS A 130 -2.56 18.53 -7.94
N GLY A 131 -2.62 18.15 -9.21
CA GLY A 131 -3.65 18.66 -10.12
C GLY A 131 -5.05 18.19 -9.73
N VAL A 132 -5.17 16.99 -9.16
CA VAL A 132 -6.42 16.48 -8.63
C VAL A 132 -6.85 17.21 -7.36
N THR A 133 -5.94 17.57 -6.45
CA THR A 133 -6.29 18.41 -5.30
C THR A 133 -6.90 19.75 -5.75
N LEU A 134 -6.34 20.38 -6.80
CA LEU A 134 -6.92 21.59 -7.40
C LEU A 134 -8.31 21.33 -8.02
N ASP A 135 -8.48 20.27 -8.79
CA ASP A 135 -9.77 19.96 -9.42
C ASP A 135 -10.83 19.57 -8.37
N ALA A 136 -10.44 18.89 -7.29
CA ALA A 136 -11.28 18.59 -6.14
C ALA A 136 -11.72 19.87 -5.41
N ALA A 137 -10.82 20.84 -5.23
CA ALA A 137 -11.16 22.14 -4.63
C ALA A 137 -12.17 22.92 -5.47
N ARG A 138 -11.96 22.99 -6.80
CA ARG A 138 -12.91 23.59 -7.73
C ARG A 138 -14.26 22.87 -7.70
N LEU A 139 -14.25 21.54 -7.60
CA LEU A 139 -15.48 20.76 -7.52
C LEU A 139 -16.24 21.01 -6.21
N ALA A 140 -15.55 20.97 -5.07
CA ALA A 140 -16.11 21.26 -3.76
C ALA A 140 -16.78 22.64 -3.72
N LEU A 141 -16.13 23.66 -4.29
CA LEU A 141 -16.70 25.01 -4.40
C LEU A 141 -17.95 25.05 -5.30
N ARG A 142 -17.97 24.31 -6.41
CA ARG A 142 -19.13 24.26 -7.31
C ARG A 142 -20.32 23.50 -6.71
N THR A 143 -20.07 22.42 -5.97
CA THR A 143 -21.11 21.57 -5.40
C THR A 143 -21.51 21.97 -3.99
N LEU A 144 -20.77 22.88 -3.36
CA LEU A 144 -20.90 23.25 -1.95
C LEU A 144 -20.82 22.02 -1.00
N GLY A 145 -19.96 21.06 -1.35
CA GLY A 145 -19.85 19.80 -0.63
C GLY A 145 -18.42 19.27 -0.54
N PRO A 146 -18.23 18.12 0.14
CA PRO A 146 -16.92 17.50 0.26
C PRO A 146 -16.50 16.82 -1.06
N ALA A 147 -15.19 16.82 -1.34
CA ALA A 147 -14.54 15.99 -2.35
C ALA A 147 -13.33 15.28 -1.72
N VAL A 148 -13.03 14.06 -2.17
CA VAL A 148 -11.91 13.28 -1.63
C VAL A 148 -10.91 13.00 -2.74
N ASN A 149 -9.64 13.27 -2.48
CA ASN A 149 -8.53 12.84 -3.34
C ASN A 149 -7.75 11.73 -2.62
N LEU A 150 -7.62 10.54 -3.24
CA LEU A 150 -7.00 9.38 -2.61
C LEU A 150 -5.45 9.45 -2.52
N LEU A 151 -4.83 10.51 -3.05
CA LEU A 151 -3.39 10.77 -2.94
C LEU A 151 -3.12 12.28 -2.87
N GLY A 152 -2.42 12.74 -1.83
CA GLY A 152 -2.13 14.15 -1.61
C GLY A 152 -1.98 14.44 -0.12
N GLY A 153 -2.12 15.70 0.28
CA GLY A 153 -1.86 16.15 1.66
C GLY A 153 -0.36 16.26 1.92
N PHE A 154 0.37 16.80 0.95
CA PHE A 154 1.82 16.91 0.96
C PHE A 154 2.29 18.10 1.83
N HIS A 155 1.95 18.04 3.11
CA HIS A 155 2.04 19.16 4.05
C HIS A 155 3.45 19.57 4.48
N HIS A 156 4.47 18.75 4.23
CA HIS A 156 5.87 19.07 4.55
C HIS A 156 6.58 19.87 3.48
N ALA A 157 6.00 20.00 2.28
CA ALA A 157 6.59 20.81 1.23
C ALA A 157 6.38 22.30 1.53
N ALA A 158 7.47 23.05 1.49
CA ALA A 158 7.51 24.50 1.65
C ALA A 158 7.85 25.17 0.30
N PRO A 159 7.79 26.51 0.18
CA PRO A 159 8.07 27.21 -1.08
C PRO A 159 9.44 26.87 -1.70
N SER A 160 10.48 26.67 -0.88
CA SER A 160 11.84 26.38 -1.37
C SER A 160 12.44 25.07 -0.84
N ARG A 161 11.63 24.20 -0.24
CA ARG A 161 12.10 22.94 0.36
C ARG A 161 11.07 21.83 0.17
N ALA A 162 11.52 20.67 -0.28
CA ALA A 162 10.77 19.43 -0.25
C ALA A 162 11.32 18.53 0.86
N ALA A 163 10.44 17.89 1.63
CA ALA A 163 10.80 17.04 2.76
C ALA A 163 9.65 16.07 3.09
N GLY A 164 9.90 15.06 3.93
CA GLY A 164 8.85 14.22 4.50
C GLY A 164 7.94 13.55 3.46
N MET A 165 8.49 13.02 2.35
CA MET A 165 7.72 12.44 1.24
C MET A 165 6.78 13.42 0.53
N CYS A 166 6.98 14.73 0.70
CA CYS A 166 6.20 15.81 0.09
C CYS A 166 7.09 16.60 -0.87
N PRO A 167 7.04 16.33 -2.20
CA PRO A 167 7.84 17.06 -3.18
C PRO A 167 7.30 18.48 -3.48
N VAL A 168 5.99 18.65 -3.38
CA VAL A 168 5.25 19.91 -3.60
C VAL A 168 4.09 19.96 -2.62
N ASN A 169 3.58 21.14 -2.28
CA ASN A 169 2.43 21.32 -1.40
C ASN A 169 1.17 21.47 -2.25
N ASP A 170 0.41 20.38 -2.39
CA ASP A 170 -0.74 20.31 -3.28
C ASP A 170 -1.88 21.25 -2.87
N MET A 171 -2.07 21.46 -1.57
CA MET A 171 -3.08 22.39 -1.04
C MET A 171 -2.71 23.84 -1.31
N ALA A 172 -1.45 24.22 -1.05
CA ALA A 172 -0.98 25.58 -1.33
C ALA A 172 -1.04 25.90 -2.82
N VAL A 173 -0.66 24.95 -3.69
CA VAL A 173 -0.78 25.10 -5.15
C VAL A 173 -2.24 25.28 -5.56
N ALA A 174 -3.15 24.48 -4.98
CA ALA A 174 -4.58 24.59 -5.26
C ALA A 174 -5.13 25.97 -4.86
N VAL A 175 -4.81 26.44 -3.65
CA VAL A 175 -5.24 27.77 -3.17
C VAL A 175 -4.66 28.87 -4.04
N ALA A 176 -3.36 28.86 -4.35
CA ALA A 176 -2.73 29.88 -5.17
C ALA A 176 -3.33 29.96 -6.59
N ALA A 177 -3.67 28.81 -7.18
CA ALA A 177 -4.39 28.77 -8.46
C ALA A 177 -5.79 29.38 -8.34
N LEU A 178 -6.57 28.99 -7.31
CA LEU A 178 -7.90 29.57 -7.05
C LEU A 178 -7.84 31.08 -6.78
N ARG A 179 -6.84 31.57 -6.02
CA ARG A 179 -6.60 33.01 -5.80
C ARG A 179 -6.40 33.73 -7.14
N SER A 180 -5.61 33.14 -8.05
CA SER A 180 -5.40 33.70 -9.39
C SER A 180 -6.64 33.68 -10.28
N GLU A 181 -7.61 32.82 -9.97
CA GLU A 181 -8.93 32.73 -10.61
C GLU A 181 -9.96 33.67 -9.95
N GLY A 182 -9.56 34.48 -8.96
CA GLY A 182 -10.40 35.47 -8.29
C GLY A 182 -11.08 34.99 -7.00
N PHE A 183 -10.79 33.78 -6.51
CA PHE A 183 -11.31 33.32 -5.22
C PHE A 183 -10.66 34.10 -4.07
N SER A 184 -11.44 34.84 -3.29
CA SER A 184 -10.97 35.64 -2.13
C SER A 184 -11.48 35.15 -0.78
N GLY A 185 -12.24 34.05 -0.76
CA GLY A 185 -12.83 33.50 0.47
C GLY A 185 -11.78 32.95 1.44
N GLN A 186 -12.11 32.94 2.74
CA GLN A 186 -11.24 32.38 3.78
C GLN A 186 -11.03 30.87 3.56
N VAL A 187 -9.78 30.42 3.72
CA VAL A 187 -9.40 29.00 3.64
C VAL A 187 -9.02 28.51 5.03
N VAL A 188 -9.52 27.33 5.40
CA VAL A 188 -9.06 26.62 6.61
C VAL A 188 -8.33 25.35 6.20
N ILE A 189 -7.20 25.06 6.83
CA ILE A 189 -6.49 23.79 6.73
C ILE A 189 -6.58 23.10 8.08
N ILE A 190 -7.23 21.94 8.10
CA ILE A 190 -7.35 21.06 9.26
C ILE A 190 -6.36 19.91 9.04
N ASP A 191 -5.18 20.02 9.65
CA ASP A 191 -4.11 19.05 9.52
C ASP A 191 -4.13 18.03 10.66
N LEU A 192 -4.61 16.83 10.37
CA LEU A 192 -4.73 15.72 11.33
C LEU A 192 -3.78 14.57 10.98
N ASP A 193 -2.71 14.88 10.25
CA ASP A 193 -1.50 14.08 10.19
C ASP A 193 -0.79 14.07 11.55
N ALA A 194 -0.10 12.97 11.88
CA ALA A 194 0.63 12.88 13.14
C ALA A 194 1.84 13.83 13.21
N HIS A 195 2.31 14.38 12.09
CA HIS A 195 3.45 15.30 12.02
C HIS A 195 3.02 16.77 11.96
N PRO A 196 3.86 17.70 12.44
CA PRO A 196 3.57 19.12 12.36
C PRO A 196 3.42 19.63 10.92
N PRO A 197 2.56 20.65 10.67
CA PRO A 197 2.26 21.17 9.35
C PRO A 197 3.32 22.17 8.86
N ASP A 198 4.60 21.85 8.98
CA ASP A 198 5.70 22.82 8.80
C ASP A 198 5.75 23.46 7.41
N GLY A 199 5.63 22.66 6.35
CA GLY A 199 5.62 23.15 4.98
C GLY A 199 4.38 23.99 4.66
N THR A 200 3.21 23.53 5.09
CA THR A 200 1.94 24.25 4.95
C THR A 200 1.98 25.59 5.69
N ALA A 201 2.46 25.62 6.93
CA ALA A 201 2.61 26.87 7.69
C ALA A 201 3.50 27.87 6.97
N GLU A 202 4.63 27.42 6.39
CA GLU A 202 5.51 28.29 5.62
C GLU A 202 4.87 28.77 4.30
N CYS A 203 4.09 27.93 3.62
CA CYS A 203 3.36 28.29 2.40
C CYS A 203 2.31 29.39 2.61
N PHE A 204 1.66 29.42 3.78
CA PHE A 204 0.57 30.35 4.09
C PHE A 204 0.95 31.49 5.04
N LYS A 205 2.23 31.62 5.40
CA LYS A 205 2.70 32.59 6.41
C LYS A 205 2.29 34.05 6.16
N ASP A 206 2.11 34.42 4.89
CA ASP A 206 1.76 35.77 4.45
C ASP A 206 0.29 35.88 3.98
N ASP A 207 -0.51 34.81 4.09
CA ASP A 207 -1.94 34.80 3.73
C ASP A 207 -2.83 34.92 4.98
N GLU A 208 -3.21 36.15 5.32
CA GLU A 208 -4.10 36.46 6.45
C GLU A 208 -5.50 35.84 6.31
N SER A 209 -5.88 35.39 5.12
CA SER A 209 -7.15 34.71 4.85
C SER A 209 -7.07 33.19 5.02
N ALA A 210 -5.92 32.67 5.45
CA ALA A 210 -5.73 31.26 5.77
C ALA A 210 -5.66 31.03 7.29
N TRP A 211 -6.28 29.94 7.76
CA TRP A 211 -6.12 29.46 9.14
C TRP A 211 -5.69 27.99 9.11
N ILE A 212 -4.71 27.63 9.93
CA ILE A 212 -4.19 26.27 10.02
C ILE A 212 -4.39 25.77 11.45
N GLY A 213 -5.20 24.73 11.62
CA GLY A 213 -5.33 24.00 12.88
C GLY A 213 -4.71 22.61 12.76
N SER A 214 -3.89 22.22 13.74
CA SER A 214 -3.21 20.92 13.70
C SER A 214 -3.16 20.18 15.05
N LEU A 215 -3.24 18.85 14.98
CA LEU A 215 -2.99 17.95 16.11
C LEU A 215 -1.83 16.99 15.80
N SER A 216 -0.63 17.32 16.26
CA SER A 216 0.58 16.53 15.99
C SER A 216 1.00 15.68 17.20
N GLY A 217 1.76 14.60 16.97
CA GLY A 217 2.38 13.76 18.00
C GLY A 217 3.82 14.15 18.32
N SER A 218 4.35 15.22 17.73
CA SER A 218 5.72 15.68 17.94
C SER A 218 5.82 17.17 17.76
N LYS A 219 6.68 17.85 18.53
CA LYS A 219 6.87 19.29 18.47
C LYS A 219 8.08 19.66 17.60
N TRP A 220 7.89 20.50 16.58
CA TRP A 220 8.95 21.07 15.75
C TRP A 220 8.98 22.60 15.86
N ASP A 221 10.13 23.23 15.60
CA ASP A 221 10.26 24.69 15.58
C ASP A 221 9.81 25.26 14.22
N GLY A 222 9.44 26.55 14.18
CA GLY A 222 9.15 27.27 12.93
C GLY A 222 7.74 27.10 12.36
N LEU A 223 6.75 26.78 13.20
CA LEU A 223 5.34 26.69 12.79
C LEU A 223 4.69 28.08 12.75
N PHE A 224 4.92 28.80 11.66
CA PHE A 224 4.41 30.16 11.45
C PHE A 224 2.87 30.20 11.47
N GLY A 225 2.28 30.77 12.52
CA GLY A 225 0.84 31.08 12.57
C GLY A 225 -0.11 29.87 12.68
N ALA A 226 0.41 28.64 12.81
CA ALA A 226 -0.41 27.45 12.98
C ALA A 226 -0.94 27.32 14.43
N ASP A 227 -2.23 27.08 14.58
CA ASP A 227 -2.88 26.68 15.83
C ASP A 227 -2.62 25.19 16.09
N GLU A 228 -1.36 24.87 16.43
CA GLU A 228 -0.93 23.50 16.72
C GLU A 228 -1.18 23.13 18.18
N THR A 229 -1.77 21.95 18.40
CA THR A 229 -1.78 21.28 19.70
C THR A 229 -0.97 19.98 19.64
N VAL A 230 0.17 19.95 20.32
CA VAL A 230 1.02 18.76 20.43
C VAL A 230 0.44 17.78 21.44
N LEU A 231 0.17 16.57 21.00
CA LEU A 231 -0.38 15.48 21.80
C LEU A 231 0.75 14.58 22.33
N PRO A 232 0.55 13.95 23.50
CA PRO A 232 1.55 13.03 24.06
C PRO A 232 1.67 11.76 23.21
N GLU A 233 2.82 11.10 23.33
CA GLU A 233 3.01 9.77 22.75
C GLU A 233 1.98 8.78 23.29
N GLY A 234 1.44 7.92 22.41
CA GLY A 234 0.41 6.96 22.74
C GLY A 234 -0.95 7.59 23.07
N CYS A 235 -1.23 8.82 22.61
CA CYS A 235 -2.49 9.52 22.86
C CYS A 235 -3.71 8.64 22.54
N SER A 236 -4.58 8.45 23.54
CA SER A 236 -5.83 7.68 23.43
C SER A 236 -6.87 8.40 22.57
N ASP A 237 -7.79 7.64 21.98
CA ASP A 237 -8.94 8.14 21.22
C ASP A 237 -9.69 9.28 21.94
N GLU A 238 -10.02 9.13 23.23
CA GLU A 238 -10.83 10.13 23.95
C GLU A 238 -10.10 11.44 24.19
N ARG A 239 -8.80 11.38 24.50
CA ARG A 239 -7.97 12.58 24.60
C ARG A 239 -7.89 13.26 23.25
N TYR A 240 -7.58 12.52 22.19
CA TYR A 240 -7.47 13.07 20.83
C TYR A 240 -8.76 13.79 20.41
N LEU A 241 -9.92 13.15 20.60
CA LEU A 241 -11.22 13.71 20.19
C LEU A 241 -11.63 14.94 21.00
N ARG A 242 -11.22 15.02 22.28
CA ARG A 242 -11.41 16.22 23.10
C ARG A 242 -10.57 17.38 22.58
N GLU A 243 -9.27 17.17 22.37
CA GLU A 243 -8.38 18.23 21.85
C GLU A 243 -8.81 18.66 20.43
N LEU A 244 -9.28 17.72 19.60
CA LEU A 244 -9.91 18.01 18.31
C LEU A 244 -11.14 18.90 18.45
N GLY A 245 -12.01 18.62 19.42
CA GLY A 245 -13.16 19.49 19.72
C GLY A 245 -12.74 20.90 20.10
N SER A 246 -11.70 21.03 20.93
CA SER A 246 -11.15 22.33 21.33
C SER A 246 -10.54 23.09 20.15
N MET A 247 -9.80 22.41 19.27
CA MET A 247 -9.22 23.01 18.06
C MET A 247 -10.31 23.45 17.07
N LEU A 248 -11.30 22.59 16.80
CA LEU A 248 -12.43 22.94 15.94
C LEU A 248 -13.26 24.11 16.51
N GLY A 249 -13.32 24.26 17.83
CA GLY A 249 -13.95 25.41 18.48
C GLY A 249 -13.20 26.74 18.29
N ARG A 250 -11.91 26.70 17.94
CA ARG A 250 -11.11 27.89 17.59
C ARG A 250 -11.09 28.19 16.09
N MET A 251 -11.59 27.26 15.26
CA MET A 251 -11.70 27.46 13.81
C MET A 251 -12.57 28.70 13.52
N PRO A 252 -12.14 29.58 12.60
CA PRO A 252 -12.95 30.71 12.16
C PRO A 252 -14.33 30.29 11.67
N GLY A 253 -15.34 31.12 11.95
CA GLY A 253 -16.72 30.82 11.57
C GLY A 253 -16.97 30.95 10.06
N ARG A 254 -17.59 29.92 9.46
CA ARG A 254 -18.01 29.86 8.04
C ARG A 254 -16.87 30.08 7.03
N PRO A 255 -15.83 29.22 7.03
CA PRO A 255 -14.81 29.27 5.99
C PRO A 255 -15.42 29.01 4.61
N ALA A 256 -14.83 29.61 3.57
CA ALA A 256 -15.30 29.46 2.20
C ALA A 256 -14.80 28.16 1.55
N LEU A 257 -13.68 27.63 2.04
CA LEU A 257 -13.10 26.35 1.61
C LEU A 257 -12.29 25.74 2.75
N ALA A 258 -12.40 24.44 2.94
CA ALA A 258 -11.59 23.69 3.89
C ALA A 258 -10.72 22.64 3.17
N PHE A 259 -9.48 22.47 3.61
CA PHE A 259 -8.67 21.29 3.32
C PHE A 259 -8.54 20.47 4.60
N VAL A 260 -8.76 19.16 4.53
CA VAL A 260 -8.66 18.24 5.66
C VAL A 260 -7.65 17.15 5.33
N ILE A 261 -6.57 17.08 6.11
CA ILE A 261 -5.59 16.00 6.02
C ILE A 261 -5.98 14.93 7.03
N ALA A 262 -6.66 13.89 6.57
CA ALA A 262 -7.13 12.77 7.40
C ALA A 262 -6.04 11.70 7.57
N GLY A 263 -4.87 12.10 8.08
CA GLY A 263 -3.66 11.29 8.22
C GLY A 263 -3.89 9.88 8.77
N GLY A 264 -3.28 8.87 8.14
CA GLY A 264 -3.38 7.47 8.55
C GLY A 264 -2.30 7.03 9.56
N ASP A 265 -1.32 7.88 9.81
CA ASP A 265 -0.19 7.63 10.70
C ASP A 265 -0.47 7.95 12.17
N VAL A 266 -1.68 8.41 12.50
CA VAL A 266 -2.16 8.59 13.87
C VAL A 266 -2.40 7.27 14.63
N LEU A 267 -2.41 6.14 13.91
CA LEU A 267 -2.67 4.81 14.48
C LEU A 267 -1.60 4.38 15.46
N ALA A 268 -2.03 3.68 16.52
CA ALA A 268 -1.11 2.96 17.40
C ALA A 268 -0.19 2.04 16.58
N ARG A 269 1.12 2.08 16.88
CA ARG A 269 2.16 1.28 16.20
C ARG A 269 2.40 1.66 14.74
N ALA A 270 1.91 2.81 14.27
CA ALA A 270 2.42 3.40 13.03
C ALA A 270 3.92 3.66 13.16
N ARG A 271 4.70 3.37 12.11
CA ARG A 271 6.17 3.36 12.19
C ARG A 271 6.78 4.73 12.55
N PHE A 272 6.20 5.81 12.04
CA PHE A 272 6.66 7.18 12.25
C PHE A 272 5.70 8.02 13.08
N GLY A 273 4.47 7.53 13.28
CA GLY A 273 3.47 8.18 14.13
C GLY A 273 3.67 7.86 15.60
N LYS A 274 3.61 8.90 16.45
CA LYS A 274 3.73 8.76 17.91
C LYS A 274 2.38 8.65 18.62
N LEU A 275 1.27 8.70 17.88
CA LEU A 275 -0.07 8.68 18.44
C LEU A 275 -0.60 7.25 18.64
N GLY A 276 -1.69 7.14 19.39
CA GLY A 276 -2.23 5.86 19.86
C GLY A 276 -3.64 5.55 19.36
N LEU A 277 -4.09 6.13 18.25
CA LEU A 277 -5.49 5.99 17.85
C LEU A 277 -5.81 4.58 17.39
N THR A 278 -7.05 4.19 17.65
CA THR A 278 -7.66 3.00 17.04
C THR A 278 -8.33 3.37 15.70
N LEU A 279 -8.73 2.35 14.91
CA LEU A 279 -9.53 2.57 13.71
C LEU A 279 -10.90 3.22 14.01
N ASP A 280 -11.52 2.91 15.15
CA ASP A 280 -12.75 3.60 15.59
C ASP A 280 -12.47 5.05 16.00
N GLY A 281 -11.38 5.30 16.72
CA GLY A 281 -10.92 6.65 17.05
C GLY A 281 -10.72 7.52 15.82
N ALA A 282 -9.99 7.03 14.82
CA ALA A 282 -9.81 7.69 13.53
C ALA A 282 -11.15 7.90 12.80
N ARG A 283 -12.08 6.94 12.87
CA ARG A 283 -13.42 7.12 12.30
C ARG A 283 -14.21 8.22 12.99
N ARG A 284 -14.19 8.26 14.31
CA ARG A 284 -14.85 9.29 15.13
C ARG A 284 -14.26 10.67 14.88
N ARG A 285 -12.95 10.75 14.65
CA ARG A 285 -12.26 11.98 14.21
C ARG A 285 -12.88 12.49 12.91
N ASP A 286 -12.92 11.64 11.89
CA ASP A 286 -13.42 12.04 10.57
C ASP A 286 -14.90 12.46 10.62
N LEU A 287 -15.73 11.75 11.38
CA LEU A 287 -17.14 12.12 11.59
C LEU A 287 -17.29 13.48 12.29
N LYS A 288 -16.49 13.73 13.34
CA LYS A 288 -16.52 14.99 14.09
C LYS A 288 -16.11 16.20 13.23
N VAL A 289 -15.13 16.01 12.35
CA VAL A 289 -14.69 17.05 11.41
C VAL A 289 -15.74 17.25 10.31
N ALA A 290 -16.31 16.16 9.76
CA ALA A 290 -17.39 16.26 8.79
C ALA A 290 -18.63 16.99 9.33
N GLU A 291 -18.97 16.78 10.61
CA GLU A 291 -20.01 17.52 11.31
C GLU A 291 -19.68 19.01 11.45
N ALA A 292 -18.44 19.35 11.87
CA ALA A 292 -18.00 20.74 11.99
C ALA A 292 -17.92 21.49 10.66
N LEU A 293 -17.73 20.77 9.55
CA LEU A 293 -17.69 21.30 8.19
C LEU A 293 -19.02 21.11 7.42
N ALA A 294 -20.12 20.80 8.10
CA ALA A 294 -21.41 20.65 7.43
C ALA A 294 -21.80 21.94 6.67
N GLY A 295 -21.99 21.82 5.35
CA GLY A 295 -22.28 22.95 4.46
C GLY A 295 -21.07 23.80 4.05
N VAL A 296 -19.85 23.39 4.43
CA VAL A 296 -18.60 24.02 3.99
C VAL A 296 -17.99 23.19 2.84
N PRO A 297 -17.67 23.82 1.69
CA PRO A 297 -16.87 23.18 0.65
C PRO A 297 -15.57 22.61 1.23
N SER A 298 -15.30 21.31 1.06
CA SER A 298 -14.10 20.71 1.65
C SER A 298 -13.39 19.72 0.74
N VAL A 299 -12.06 19.68 0.83
CA VAL A 299 -11.21 18.71 0.14
C VAL A 299 -10.52 17.85 1.18
N TRP A 300 -10.71 16.54 1.10
CA TRP A 300 -10.15 15.57 2.03
C TRP A 300 -9.00 14.81 1.39
N LEU A 301 -7.88 14.74 2.11
CA LEU A 301 -6.59 14.26 1.65
C LEU A 301 -6.03 13.24 2.66
N PRO A 302 -5.23 12.26 2.21
CA PRO A 302 -4.81 11.16 3.07
C PRO A 302 -3.58 11.47 3.95
N GLY A 303 -2.70 12.39 3.55
CA GLY A 303 -1.43 12.63 4.24
C GLY A 303 -0.58 11.37 4.42
N GLY A 304 0.11 11.29 5.56
CA GLY A 304 0.89 10.15 6.03
C GLY A 304 0.09 8.88 6.27
N GLY A 305 0.80 7.77 6.53
CA GLY A 305 0.17 6.47 6.75
C GLY A 305 1.15 5.32 6.58
N TYR A 306 1.75 4.92 7.69
CA TYR A 306 2.88 3.98 7.74
C TYR A 306 2.53 2.68 8.47
N HIS A 307 1.25 2.34 8.43
CA HIS A 307 0.68 1.14 9.03
C HIS A 307 -0.08 0.37 7.96
N HIS A 308 -0.08 -0.97 8.03
CA HIS A 308 -0.75 -1.82 7.04
C HIS A 308 -2.26 -1.57 6.94
N ASP A 309 -2.88 -1.06 8.00
CA ASP A 309 -4.29 -0.64 8.04
C ASP A 309 -4.53 0.83 7.67
N ALA A 310 -3.50 1.60 7.26
CA ALA A 310 -3.68 3.01 6.91
C ALA A 310 -4.70 3.21 5.76
N TRP A 311 -4.80 2.25 4.83
CA TRP A 311 -5.83 2.28 3.79
C TRP A 311 -7.25 2.19 4.36
N LYS A 312 -7.45 1.51 5.51
CA LYS A 312 -8.76 1.42 6.18
C LYS A 312 -9.20 2.75 6.77
N ILE A 313 -8.26 3.60 7.20
CA ILE A 313 -8.57 4.98 7.61
C ILE A 313 -9.09 5.76 6.42
N LEU A 314 -8.35 5.77 5.30
CA LEU A 314 -8.73 6.53 4.12
C LEU A 314 -10.08 6.06 3.53
N ALA A 315 -10.30 4.74 3.42
CA ALA A 315 -11.62 4.20 3.07
C ALA A 315 -12.68 4.60 4.10
N GLY A 316 -12.29 4.70 5.37
CA GLY A 316 -13.16 5.11 6.45
C GLY A 316 -13.57 6.57 6.41
N THR A 317 -12.69 7.46 5.98
CA THR A 317 -12.98 8.87 5.70
C THR A 317 -14.07 8.97 4.64
N VAL A 318 -13.95 8.24 3.53
CA VAL A 318 -14.99 8.23 2.49
C VAL A 318 -16.32 7.71 3.03
N LEU A 319 -16.30 6.63 3.82
CA LEU A 319 -17.51 6.09 4.46
C LEU A 319 -18.14 7.07 5.47
N ALA A 320 -17.33 7.86 6.19
CA ALA A 320 -17.82 8.89 7.10
C ALA A 320 -18.55 10.01 6.34
N LEU A 321 -17.99 10.44 5.20
CA LEU A 321 -18.57 11.50 4.38
C LEU A 321 -19.83 11.05 3.60
N THR A 322 -19.81 9.83 3.05
CA THR A 322 -20.89 9.32 2.18
C THR A 322 -22.07 8.74 2.94
N ARG A 323 -21.81 8.03 4.05
CA ARG A 323 -22.82 7.24 4.78
C ARG A 323 -22.94 7.59 6.25
N GLN A 324 -22.12 8.53 6.75
CA GLN A 324 -21.99 8.79 8.20
C GLN A 324 -21.78 7.51 9.02
N SER A 325 -21.10 6.53 8.41
CA SER A 325 -21.05 5.17 8.94
C SER A 325 -19.88 4.99 9.90
N ARG A 326 -20.16 4.32 11.02
CA ARG A 326 -19.18 3.80 11.98
C ARG A 326 -18.87 2.31 11.78
N GLU A 327 -19.42 1.70 10.73
CA GLU A 327 -19.21 0.28 10.46
C GLU A 327 -17.71 0.01 10.25
N PRO A 328 -17.12 -0.91 11.04
CA PRO A 328 -15.71 -1.24 10.91
C PRO A 328 -15.47 -2.02 9.62
N ILE A 329 -14.35 -1.72 8.96
CA ILE A 329 -13.85 -2.59 7.88
C ILE A 329 -13.31 -3.86 8.55
N PRO A 330 -13.78 -5.07 8.17
CA PRO A 330 -13.37 -6.30 8.81
C PRO A 330 -11.85 -6.46 8.80
N GLU A 331 -11.27 -6.89 9.93
CA GLU A 331 -9.82 -7.11 10.05
C GLU A 331 -9.32 -8.11 9.00
N SER A 332 -10.11 -9.15 8.74
CA SER A 332 -9.81 -10.21 7.77
C SER A 332 -9.98 -9.81 6.30
N TYR A 333 -10.48 -8.61 6.00
CA TYR A 333 -10.65 -8.17 4.62
C TYR A 333 -9.30 -7.78 4.01
N ASP A 334 -8.94 -8.44 2.92
CA ASP A 334 -7.77 -8.11 2.12
C ASP A 334 -8.20 -7.61 0.72
N PRO A 335 -7.93 -6.34 0.38
CA PRO A 335 -8.37 -5.73 -0.88
C PRO A 335 -7.70 -6.36 -2.10
N LEU A 336 -6.45 -6.82 -1.98
CA LEU A 336 -5.72 -7.44 -3.07
C LEU A 336 -6.32 -8.82 -3.39
N ARG A 337 -6.57 -9.63 -2.37
CA ARG A 337 -7.23 -10.94 -2.51
C ARG A 337 -8.62 -10.81 -3.11
N ALA A 338 -9.41 -9.86 -2.61
CA ALA A 338 -10.77 -9.64 -3.10
C ALA A 338 -10.75 -9.24 -4.58
N ARG A 339 -9.87 -8.31 -4.96
CA ARG A 339 -9.68 -7.89 -6.35
C ARG A 339 -9.24 -9.04 -7.26
N TYR A 340 -8.25 -9.84 -6.84
CA TYR A 340 -7.75 -10.96 -7.65
C TYR A 340 -8.80 -12.05 -7.81
N THR A 341 -9.63 -12.26 -6.78
CA THR A 341 -10.77 -13.18 -6.87
C THR A 341 -11.77 -12.73 -7.93
N GLN A 342 -12.14 -11.44 -7.97
CA GLN A 342 -13.05 -10.88 -8.98
C GLN A 342 -12.49 -11.00 -10.40
N ILE A 343 -11.21 -10.67 -10.59
CA ILE A 343 -10.52 -10.77 -11.89
C ILE A 343 -10.56 -12.21 -12.41
N TRP A 344 -10.32 -13.20 -11.55
CA TRP A 344 -10.35 -14.59 -12.00
C TRP A 344 -11.77 -15.12 -12.24
N GLU A 345 -12.74 -14.64 -11.47
CA GLU A 345 -14.15 -14.97 -11.71
C GLU A 345 -14.62 -14.41 -13.07
N SER A 346 -14.16 -13.23 -13.49
CA SER A 346 -14.49 -12.72 -14.83
C SER A 346 -13.92 -13.58 -15.96
N PHE A 347 -12.72 -14.15 -15.81
CA PHE A 347 -12.19 -15.10 -16.79
C PHE A 347 -13.03 -16.39 -16.89
N GLY A 348 -13.59 -16.85 -15.77
CA GLY A 348 -14.49 -18.00 -15.75
C GLY A 348 -15.84 -17.73 -16.44
N HIS A 349 -16.31 -16.48 -16.42
CA HIS A 349 -17.50 -16.05 -17.16
C HIS A 349 -17.23 -15.95 -18.67
N GLU A 350 -16.07 -15.41 -19.09
CA GLU A 350 -15.66 -15.39 -20.50
C GLU A 350 -15.46 -16.80 -21.07
N LYS A 351 -14.92 -17.74 -20.27
CA LYS A 351 -14.83 -19.17 -20.66
C LYS A 351 -16.21 -19.81 -20.92
N ARG A 352 -17.26 -19.40 -20.21
CA ARG A 352 -18.64 -19.91 -20.42
C ARG A 352 -19.35 -19.26 -21.61
N GLU A 353 -19.02 -18.02 -21.96
CA GLU A 353 -19.55 -17.39 -23.18
C GLU A 353 -18.80 -17.84 -24.45
N HIS A 354 -17.51 -18.20 -24.33
CA HIS A 354 -16.69 -18.72 -25.43
C HIS A 354 -16.72 -20.25 -25.56
N GLU A 355 -17.44 -20.98 -24.70
CA GLU A 355 -17.79 -22.40 -24.93
C GLU A 355 -18.69 -22.61 -26.18
N LEU A 356 -19.03 -21.54 -26.91
CA LEU A 356 -19.70 -21.57 -28.22
C LEU A 356 -18.94 -20.87 -29.36
N SER A 357 -17.64 -20.60 -29.24
CA SER A 357 -16.84 -20.15 -30.39
C SER A 357 -15.58 -20.98 -30.55
N PHE A 358 -15.60 -21.86 -31.55
CA PHE A 358 -14.40 -22.48 -32.11
C PHE A 358 -13.36 -21.39 -32.42
N THR A 359 -12.19 -21.45 -31.78
CA THR A 359 -11.07 -20.57 -32.09
C THR A 359 -10.29 -21.12 -33.29
N ALA A 360 -9.50 -20.26 -33.97
CA ALA A 360 -8.67 -20.70 -35.10
C ALA A 360 -7.65 -21.79 -34.69
N ASP A 361 -7.21 -21.79 -33.43
CA ASP A 361 -6.34 -22.81 -32.83
C ASP A 361 -7.05 -24.18 -32.71
N ASP A 362 -8.36 -24.21 -32.44
CA ASP A 362 -9.16 -25.46 -32.41
C ASP A 362 -9.32 -26.07 -33.82
N LEU A 363 -9.27 -25.23 -34.86
CA LEU A 363 -9.29 -25.66 -36.27
C LEU A 363 -7.94 -26.26 -36.69
N GLU A 364 -6.81 -25.78 -36.14
CA GLU A 364 -5.47 -26.34 -36.40
C GLU A 364 -5.27 -27.70 -35.71
N GLU A 365 -5.83 -27.90 -34.51
CA GLU A 365 -5.81 -29.20 -33.81
C GLU A 365 -6.61 -30.27 -34.58
N SER A 366 -7.72 -29.85 -35.20
CA SER A 366 -8.53 -30.69 -36.11
C SER A 366 -7.76 -31.12 -37.37
N LEU A 367 -6.73 -30.37 -37.78
CA LEU A 367 -5.96 -30.57 -39.00
C LEU A 367 -4.63 -31.33 -38.79
N ARG A 368 -4.30 -31.78 -37.57
CA ARG A 368 -3.10 -32.59 -37.23
C ARG A 368 -1.75 -32.01 -37.72
N LEU A 369 -1.62 -30.69 -37.81
CA LEU A 369 -0.35 -30.04 -38.10
C LEU A 369 0.41 -29.84 -36.78
N ARG A 370 1.31 -30.77 -36.42
CA ARG A 370 2.10 -30.71 -35.18
C ARG A 370 3.00 -29.47 -35.15
N GLY A 371 2.61 -28.46 -34.39
CA GLY A 371 3.53 -27.49 -33.77
C GLY A 371 4.26 -28.11 -32.56
N PRO A 372 5.33 -27.49 -32.04
CA PRO A 372 6.03 -28.01 -30.85
C PRO A 372 5.07 -28.15 -29.67
N GLU A 373 5.20 -29.23 -28.90
CA GLU A 373 4.37 -29.49 -27.70
C GLU A 373 4.36 -28.25 -26.79
N ARG A 374 3.20 -27.59 -26.68
CA ARG A 374 3.02 -26.45 -25.77
C ARG A 374 3.12 -26.97 -24.33
N HIS A 375 4.19 -26.64 -23.62
CA HIS A 375 4.32 -26.96 -22.19
C HIS A 375 3.28 -26.19 -21.36
N LEU A 376 2.57 -26.89 -20.49
CA LEU A 376 1.56 -26.33 -19.60
C LEU A 376 2.09 -26.30 -18.17
N LEU A 377 2.02 -25.14 -17.51
CA LEU A 377 2.36 -24.99 -16.11
C LEU A 377 1.34 -25.78 -15.26
N LEU A 378 1.82 -26.73 -14.47
CA LEU A 378 1.04 -27.65 -13.66
C LEU A 378 0.04 -28.48 -14.48
N GLY A 379 0.24 -28.62 -15.79
CA GLY A 379 -0.71 -29.27 -16.70
C GLY A 379 -1.99 -28.47 -16.97
N HIS A 380 -2.05 -27.19 -16.58
CA HIS A 380 -3.28 -26.39 -16.65
C HIS A 380 -3.15 -25.03 -17.35
N TYR A 381 -2.00 -24.35 -17.24
CA TYR A 381 -1.87 -22.96 -17.69
C TYR A 381 -0.85 -22.81 -18.83
N THR A 382 -1.24 -22.16 -19.92
CA THR A 382 -0.30 -21.76 -20.99
C THR A 382 0.51 -20.53 -20.57
N ALA A 383 1.63 -20.29 -21.25
CA ALA A 383 2.43 -19.08 -21.04
C ALA A 383 1.61 -17.80 -21.30
N GLU A 384 0.82 -17.78 -22.36
CA GLU A 384 -0.05 -16.66 -22.75
C GLU A 384 -1.15 -16.42 -21.71
N GLY A 385 -1.75 -17.49 -21.18
CA GLY A 385 -2.77 -17.39 -20.12
C GLY A 385 -2.20 -16.81 -18.83
N ILE A 386 -0.96 -17.17 -18.48
CA ILE A 386 -0.24 -16.59 -17.35
C ILE A 386 0.07 -15.11 -17.61
N GLU A 387 0.54 -14.75 -18.80
CA GLU A 387 0.83 -13.36 -19.16
C GLU A 387 -0.42 -12.48 -19.08
N PHE A 388 -1.54 -12.98 -19.58
CA PHE A 388 -2.85 -12.35 -19.49
C PHE A 388 -3.29 -12.16 -18.03
N ALA A 389 -3.10 -13.16 -17.18
CA ALA A 389 -3.34 -13.08 -15.74
C ALA A 389 -2.46 -12.02 -15.05
N LEU A 390 -1.15 -11.99 -15.37
CA LEU A 390 -0.21 -10.99 -14.85
C LEU A 390 -0.60 -9.56 -15.27
N HIS A 391 -1.13 -9.38 -16.48
CA HIS A 391 -1.65 -8.10 -16.96
C HIS A 391 -2.81 -7.62 -16.09
N HIS A 392 -3.85 -8.44 -15.93
CA HIS A 392 -5.07 -8.06 -15.19
C HIS A 392 -4.83 -7.90 -13.68
N CYS A 393 -3.89 -8.65 -13.11
CA CYS A 393 -3.39 -8.44 -11.75
C CYS A 393 -2.69 -7.09 -11.52
N GLY A 394 -2.39 -6.36 -12.60
CA GLY A 394 -1.63 -5.12 -12.59
C GLY A 394 -0.14 -5.32 -12.30
N ILE A 395 0.38 -6.55 -12.43
CA ILE A 395 1.81 -6.84 -12.25
C ILE A 395 2.60 -6.26 -13.42
N LEU A 396 2.17 -6.51 -14.67
CA LEU A 396 2.85 -5.95 -15.85
C LEU A 396 2.83 -4.42 -15.85
N ALA A 397 1.72 -3.80 -15.45
CA ALA A 397 1.61 -2.35 -15.29
C ALA A 397 2.57 -1.79 -14.22
N HIS A 398 2.85 -2.55 -13.15
CA HIS A 398 3.88 -2.18 -12.19
C HIS A 398 5.28 -2.25 -12.78
N LEU A 399 5.59 -3.31 -13.52
CA LEU A 399 6.88 -3.47 -14.20
C LEU A 399 7.11 -2.38 -15.26
N GLN A 400 6.05 -1.94 -15.95
CA GLN A 400 6.09 -0.79 -16.88
C GLN A 400 6.52 0.49 -16.18
N ARG A 401 6.01 0.76 -14.96
CA ARG A 401 6.43 1.92 -14.16
C ARG A 401 7.89 1.86 -13.68
N LEU A 402 8.48 0.67 -13.64
CA LEU A 402 9.92 0.50 -13.39
C LEU A 402 10.75 0.63 -14.69
N GLY A 403 10.08 0.87 -15.83
CA GLY A 403 10.67 1.04 -17.15
C GLY A 403 10.98 -0.27 -17.87
N TYR A 404 10.25 -1.35 -17.57
CA TYR A 404 10.28 -2.59 -18.35
C TYR A 404 9.10 -2.64 -19.35
N GLY A 405 9.34 -3.07 -20.58
CA GLY A 405 8.33 -3.31 -21.61
C GLY A 405 8.47 -4.71 -22.21
N HIS A 406 7.77 -4.96 -23.32
CA HIS A 406 7.89 -6.19 -24.13
C HIS A 406 7.98 -7.46 -23.28
N PHE A 407 6.94 -7.71 -22.50
CA PHE A 407 6.92 -8.86 -21.60
C PHE A 407 6.78 -10.15 -22.39
N LYS A 408 7.41 -11.20 -21.85
CA LYS A 408 7.25 -12.55 -22.37
C LYS A 408 7.27 -13.54 -21.22
N VAL A 409 6.22 -14.35 -21.13
CA VAL A 409 6.22 -15.53 -20.25
C VAL A 409 6.77 -16.75 -20.99
N GLU A 410 7.59 -17.55 -20.29
CA GLU A 410 8.07 -18.85 -20.75
C GLU A 410 7.73 -19.89 -19.68
N VAL A 411 7.29 -21.07 -20.11
CA VAL A 411 6.98 -22.22 -19.26
C VAL A 411 7.73 -23.44 -19.79
N ASP A 412 8.38 -24.18 -18.90
CA ASP A 412 9.13 -25.38 -19.23
C ASP A 412 9.15 -26.36 -18.04
N GLU A 413 9.54 -27.60 -18.29
CA GLU A 413 9.73 -28.61 -17.25
C GLU A 413 11.03 -28.34 -16.48
N ALA A 414 10.95 -28.40 -15.15
CA ALA A 414 12.13 -28.46 -14.28
C ALA A 414 12.02 -29.69 -13.35
N SER A 415 13.12 -30.06 -12.71
CA SER A 415 13.08 -31.08 -11.66
C SER A 415 13.16 -30.38 -10.31
N PRO A 416 12.19 -30.58 -9.38
CA PRO A 416 11.13 -31.60 -9.36
C PRO A 416 9.72 -31.13 -9.81
N GLY A 417 9.59 -30.07 -10.62
CA GLY A 417 8.27 -29.57 -11.04
C GLY A 417 8.37 -28.52 -12.16
N ASP A 418 7.27 -27.86 -12.50
CA ASP A 418 7.24 -26.94 -13.64
C ASP A 418 7.87 -25.58 -13.30
N ARG A 419 8.55 -24.98 -14.29
CA ARG A 419 9.17 -23.67 -14.16
C ARG A 419 8.44 -22.64 -15.02
N MET A 420 8.17 -21.48 -14.41
CA MET A 420 7.62 -20.30 -15.04
C MET A 420 8.62 -19.15 -14.95
N ARG A 421 8.89 -18.49 -16.08
CA ARG A 421 9.78 -17.32 -16.17
C ARG A 421 9.07 -16.15 -16.83
N LEU A 422 9.18 -14.97 -16.24
CA LEU A 422 8.75 -13.71 -16.85
C LEU A 422 9.98 -12.90 -17.23
N PHE A 423 10.06 -12.56 -18.50
CA PHE A 423 11.03 -11.63 -19.03
C PHE A 423 10.38 -10.29 -19.33
N GLY A 424 11.19 -9.22 -19.27
CA GLY A 424 10.83 -7.91 -19.78
C GLY A 424 12.08 -7.21 -20.33
N GLU A 425 11.87 -6.30 -21.27
CA GLU A 425 12.93 -5.55 -21.92
C GLU A 425 13.06 -4.13 -21.35
N SER A 426 14.29 -3.65 -21.24
CA SER A 426 14.58 -2.24 -20.94
C SER A 426 15.80 -1.83 -21.73
N GLU A 427 15.76 -0.65 -22.37
CA GLU A 427 16.89 -0.12 -23.16
C GLU A 427 17.38 -1.13 -24.25
N GLY A 428 16.46 -1.90 -24.83
CA GLY A 428 16.76 -2.93 -25.83
C GLY A 428 17.39 -4.23 -25.28
N VAL A 429 17.49 -4.37 -23.96
CA VAL A 429 18.05 -5.56 -23.28
C VAL A 429 16.96 -6.38 -22.62
N LYS A 430 16.95 -7.69 -22.89
CA LYS A 430 16.04 -8.66 -22.25
C LYS A 430 16.53 -9.01 -20.84
N HIS A 431 15.64 -8.91 -19.86
CA HIS A 431 15.92 -9.22 -18.46
C HIS A 431 14.98 -10.29 -17.90
N LEU A 432 15.50 -11.21 -17.09
CA LEU A 432 14.70 -12.12 -16.28
C LEU A 432 14.21 -11.38 -15.02
N LEU A 433 12.89 -11.23 -14.88
CA LEU A 433 12.26 -10.45 -13.81
C LEU A 433 11.65 -11.34 -12.73
N LEU A 434 11.03 -12.45 -13.12
CA LEU A 434 10.46 -13.44 -12.21
C LEU A 434 10.82 -14.83 -12.67
N GLU A 435 11.21 -15.69 -11.73
CA GLU A 435 11.33 -17.14 -11.96
C GLU A 435 10.68 -17.88 -10.79
N CYS A 436 9.85 -18.86 -11.10
CA CYS A 436 9.13 -19.67 -10.13
C CYS A 436 9.18 -21.14 -10.51
N VAL A 437 9.46 -22.03 -9.57
CA VAL A 437 9.39 -23.49 -9.76
C VAL A 437 8.33 -24.07 -8.82
N LEU A 438 7.35 -24.74 -9.42
CA LEU A 438 6.12 -25.18 -8.76
C LEU A 438 5.91 -26.68 -8.93
N GLU A 439 5.46 -27.34 -7.87
CA GLU A 439 5.12 -28.76 -7.90
C GLU A 439 3.80 -28.99 -7.17
N ARG A 440 2.94 -29.85 -7.72
CA ARG A 440 1.83 -30.43 -6.96
C ARG A 440 2.37 -31.62 -6.17
N LYS A 441 2.41 -31.51 -4.84
CA LYS A 441 2.83 -32.62 -3.96
C LYS A 441 2.03 -32.67 -2.68
N LYS A 442 2.20 -33.76 -1.93
CA LYS A 442 1.66 -33.88 -0.58
C LYS A 442 2.60 -33.25 0.44
N ALA A 443 2.06 -32.41 1.32
CA ALA A 443 2.73 -31.90 2.50
C ALA A 443 1.78 -32.00 3.70
N ALA A 444 2.27 -32.49 4.84
CA ALA A 444 1.47 -32.72 6.05
C ALA A 444 0.14 -33.48 5.79
N GLY A 445 0.14 -34.45 4.87
CA GLY A 445 -1.01 -35.31 4.55
C GLY A 445 -2.06 -34.72 3.61
N VAL A 446 -1.84 -33.51 3.08
CA VAL A 446 -2.77 -32.84 2.14
C VAL A 446 -2.06 -32.46 0.84
N ASP A 447 -2.81 -32.38 -0.25
CA ASP A 447 -2.29 -31.91 -1.54
C ASP A 447 -2.13 -30.39 -1.52
N VAL A 448 -0.93 -29.92 -1.86
CA VAL A 448 -0.53 -28.51 -1.81
C VAL A 448 0.16 -28.09 -3.10
N LEU A 449 0.17 -26.78 -3.34
CA LEU A 449 1.07 -26.17 -4.31
C LEU A 449 2.39 -25.89 -3.60
N TYR A 450 3.45 -26.61 -3.96
CA TYR A 450 4.76 -26.43 -3.38
C TYR A 450 5.62 -25.51 -4.24
N VAL A 451 6.11 -24.44 -3.64
CA VAL A 451 6.99 -23.45 -4.26
C VAL A 451 8.43 -23.80 -3.88
N HIS A 452 9.14 -24.45 -4.80
CA HIS A 452 10.55 -24.79 -4.61
C HIS A 452 11.45 -23.57 -4.71
N TRP A 453 11.07 -22.65 -5.59
CA TRP A 453 11.86 -21.47 -5.91
C TRP A 453 10.94 -20.34 -6.34
N LEU A 454 11.19 -19.14 -5.84
CA LEU A 454 10.56 -17.91 -6.32
C LEU A 454 11.58 -16.77 -6.22
N THR A 455 11.96 -16.21 -7.36
CA THR A 455 12.79 -15.01 -7.42
C THR A 455 12.02 -13.88 -8.08
N LEU A 456 12.17 -12.69 -7.51
CA LEU A 456 11.65 -11.43 -8.02
C LEU A 456 12.82 -10.47 -8.09
N ARG A 457 13.30 -10.17 -9.29
CA ARG A 457 14.61 -9.52 -9.53
C ARG A 457 14.39 -8.22 -10.28
N ASN A 458 14.94 -7.12 -9.76
CA ASN A 458 14.97 -5.81 -10.40
C ASN A 458 16.38 -5.53 -10.93
N PRO A 459 16.72 -5.94 -12.17
CA PRO A 459 18.03 -5.69 -12.76
C PRO A 459 18.42 -4.22 -12.94
N LYS A 460 17.48 -3.27 -12.86
CA LYS A 460 17.77 -1.83 -12.94
C LYS A 460 18.13 -1.21 -11.59
N ALA A 461 17.87 -1.91 -10.50
CA ALA A 461 18.20 -1.46 -9.16
C ALA A 461 19.59 -1.97 -8.73
N ALA A 462 20.22 -1.24 -7.82
CA ALA A 462 21.49 -1.61 -7.22
C ALA A 462 21.37 -1.75 -5.70
N PHE A 463 22.27 -2.54 -5.10
CA PHE A 463 22.44 -2.53 -3.65
C PHE A 463 23.20 -1.26 -3.23
N SER A 464 22.93 -0.79 -2.02
CA SER A 464 23.55 0.39 -1.44
C SER A 464 23.59 0.33 0.08
N GLY A 465 24.11 1.37 0.75
CA GLY A 465 23.99 1.50 2.21
C GLY A 465 22.55 1.59 2.70
N ARG A 466 21.61 2.13 1.89
CA ARG A 466 20.17 2.19 2.21
C ARG A 466 19.46 0.89 1.84
N ARG A 467 19.95 0.19 0.80
CA ARG A 467 19.42 -1.08 0.30
C ARG A 467 20.51 -2.15 0.28
N PRO A 468 20.98 -2.63 1.44
CA PRO A 468 22.06 -3.62 1.49
C PRO A 468 21.59 -4.96 0.95
N GLN A 469 22.52 -5.73 0.39
CA GLN A 469 22.28 -7.10 -0.05
C GLN A 469 22.01 -8.00 1.16
N LEU A 470 20.87 -8.70 1.16
CA LEU A 470 20.59 -9.76 2.14
C LEU A 470 21.16 -11.10 1.66
N PRO A 471 21.47 -12.04 2.57
CA PRO A 471 21.91 -13.38 2.21
C PRO A 471 20.96 -14.04 1.20
N GLY A 472 21.52 -14.65 0.16
CA GLY A 472 20.75 -15.30 -0.91
C GLY A 472 20.17 -14.36 -1.97
N GLN A 473 20.35 -13.04 -1.87
CA GLN A 473 19.97 -12.10 -2.94
C GLN A 473 21.11 -11.87 -3.91
N GLU A 474 20.84 -11.95 -5.21
CA GLU A 474 21.78 -11.54 -6.26
C GLU A 474 21.51 -10.13 -6.77
N LEU A 475 20.22 -9.76 -6.84
CA LEU A 475 19.74 -8.46 -7.28
C LEU A 475 18.68 -7.96 -6.29
N PRO A 476 18.48 -6.63 -6.23
CA PRO A 476 17.39 -6.09 -5.44
C PRO A 476 16.02 -6.57 -5.95
N GLY A 477 15.04 -6.71 -5.05
CA GLY A 477 13.72 -7.25 -5.39
C GLY A 477 12.79 -6.27 -6.12
N LEU A 478 11.77 -6.80 -6.82
CA LEU A 478 10.74 -6.01 -7.51
C LEU A 478 9.65 -5.42 -6.59
N GLY A 479 9.61 -5.85 -5.32
CA GLY A 479 8.55 -5.45 -4.38
C GLY A 479 7.20 -6.12 -4.64
N LEU A 480 7.16 -7.21 -5.41
CA LEU A 480 5.92 -7.91 -5.84
C LEU A 480 5.60 -9.19 -5.03
N ALA A 481 6.21 -9.36 -3.86
CA ALA A 481 6.11 -10.61 -3.11
C ALA A 481 4.66 -10.93 -2.68
N ARG A 482 3.90 -9.90 -2.30
CA ARG A 482 2.50 -10.05 -1.87
C ARG A 482 1.59 -10.45 -3.04
N GLU A 483 1.76 -9.79 -4.19
CA GLU A 483 1.04 -10.09 -5.42
C GLU A 483 1.35 -11.49 -5.94
N SER A 484 2.63 -11.88 -5.97
CA SER A 484 3.03 -13.24 -6.34
C SER A 484 2.43 -14.28 -5.39
N GLY A 485 2.43 -14.01 -4.08
CA GLY A 485 1.82 -14.89 -3.08
C GLY A 485 0.32 -15.10 -3.28
N GLU A 486 -0.45 -14.03 -3.54
CA GLU A 486 -1.89 -14.13 -3.80
C GLU A 486 -2.19 -14.77 -5.17
N MET A 487 -1.35 -14.57 -6.19
CA MET A 487 -1.45 -15.28 -7.47
C MET A 487 -1.25 -16.80 -7.29
N LEU A 488 -0.22 -17.21 -6.56
CA LEU A 488 0.03 -18.63 -6.24
C LEU A 488 -1.11 -19.23 -5.42
N ALA A 489 -1.64 -18.48 -4.45
CA ALA A 489 -2.81 -18.87 -3.67
C ALA A 489 -4.06 -19.05 -4.55
N ARG A 490 -4.21 -18.26 -5.62
CA ARG A 490 -5.30 -18.42 -6.57
C ARG A 490 -5.13 -19.66 -7.43
N ILE A 491 -3.95 -19.89 -8.00
CA ILE A 491 -3.61 -21.12 -8.74
C ILE A 491 -3.93 -22.34 -7.88
N ALA A 492 -3.44 -22.36 -6.63
CA ALA A 492 -3.69 -23.46 -5.72
C ALA A 492 -5.19 -23.68 -5.43
N ARG A 493 -5.99 -22.61 -5.32
CA ARG A 493 -7.44 -22.71 -5.13
C ARG A 493 -8.14 -23.34 -6.33
N GLU A 494 -7.74 -22.97 -7.54
CA GLU A 494 -8.34 -23.49 -8.78
C GLU A 494 -8.00 -24.95 -9.03
N LEU A 495 -6.81 -25.36 -8.60
CA LEU A 495 -6.38 -26.75 -8.61
C LEU A 495 -7.00 -27.58 -7.47
N GLY A 496 -7.85 -26.99 -6.62
CA GLY A 496 -8.48 -27.67 -5.49
C GLY A 496 -7.50 -28.07 -4.39
N LEU A 497 -6.38 -27.35 -4.24
CA LEU A 497 -5.33 -27.64 -3.27
C LEU A 497 -5.63 -27.00 -1.91
N ALA A 498 -5.08 -27.58 -0.84
CA ALA A 498 -5.33 -27.12 0.52
C ALA A 498 -4.59 -25.81 0.87
N GLY A 499 -3.47 -25.55 0.20
CA GLY A 499 -2.59 -24.43 0.52
C GLY A 499 -1.42 -24.26 -0.44
N VAL A 500 -0.69 -23.16 -0.24
CA VAL A 500 0.63 -22.91 -0.84
C VAL A 500 1.69 -23.17 0.20
N VAL A 501 2.72 -23.96 -0.13
CA VAL A 501 3.83 -24.31 0.77
C VAL A 501 5.14 -23.83 0.19
N PHE A 502 6.02 -23.29 1.03
CA PHE A 502 7.41 -23.01 0.65
C PHE A 502 8.33 -23.16 1.85
N ARG A 503 9.64 -23.29 1.61
CA ARG A 503 10.66 -23.41 2.66
C ARG A 503 11.59 -22.18 2.65
N PRO A 504 11.39 -21.18 3.51
CA PRO A 504 12.26 -19.98 3.54
C PRO A 504 13.71 -20.33 3.92
N ALA A 505 14.62 -20.16 2.97
CA ALA A 505 16.05 -20.37 3.20
C ALA A 505 16.66 -19.39 4.22
N TRP A 506 16.03 -18.22 4.42
CA TRP A 506 16.51 -17.16 5.30
C TRP A 506 15.42 -16.53 6.16
N PHE A 507 15.80 -15.96 7.30
CA PHE A 507 14.88 -15.29 8.24
C PHE A 507 14.03 -14.20 7.58
N HIS A 508 14.61 -13.34 6.75
CA HIS A 508 13.87 -12.27 6.08
C HIS A 508 12.77 -12.80 5.15
N MET A 509 12.95 -13.98 4.54
CA MET A 509 11.92 -14.59 3.70
C MET A 509 10.73 -15.06 4.55
N ALA A 510 11.01 -15.75 5.65
CA ALA A 510 9.98 -16.17 6.61
C ALA A 510 9.26 -14.96 7.21
N TYR A 511 10.01 -13.92 7.59
CA TYR A 511 9.47 -12.68 8.14
C TYR A 511 8.54 -12.00 7.14
N SER A 512 8.94 -11.83 5.88
CA SER A 512 8.09 -11.21 4.85
C SER A 512 6.80 -12.00 4.62
N ALA A 513 6.83 -13.34 4.69
CA ALA A 513 5.66 -14.20 4.47
C ALA A 513 4.72 -14.33 5.68
N ARG A 514 5.12 -13.84 6.87
CA ARG A 514 4.45 -14.11 8.17
C ARG A 514 2.98 -13.70 8.27
N TYR A 515 2.48 -12.87 7.37
CA TYR A 515 1.07 -12.42 7.43
C TYR A 515 0.09 -13.48 6.92
N HIS A 516 0.51 -14.35 6.00
CA HIS A 516 -0.33 -15.41 5.42
C HIS A 516 0.21 -16.80 5.69
N PHE A 517 1.52 -16.93 5.91
CA PHE A 517 2.18 -18.20 6.11
C PHE A 517 2.45 -18.47 7.59
N ARG A 518 2.25 -19.73 7.98
CA ARG A 518 2.58 -20.30 9.29
C ARG A 518 3.45 -21.53 9.10
N TYR A 519 4.38 -21.79 10.00
CA TYR A 519 5.13 -23.04 9.98
C TYR A 519 4.20 -24.24 10.18
N LEU A 520 4.44 -25.33 9.44
CA LEU A 520 3.69 -26.57 9.59
C LEU A 520 3.92 -27.23 10.96
N ASP A 521 5.12 -27.09 11.52
CA ASP A 521 5.44 -27.50 12.89
C ASP A 521 5.05 -26.40 13.90
N PRO A 522 4.12 -26.67 14.85
CA PRO A 522 3.73 -25.72 15.89
C PRO A 522 4.90 -25.22 16.76
N ARG A 523 5.93 -26.04 17.01
CA ARG A 523 7.12 -25.62 17.78
C ARG A 523 7.97 -24.66 16.97
N ARG A 524 8.12 -24.89 15.66
CA ARG A 524 8.79 -23.92 14.77
C ARG A 524 8.05 -22.59 14.76
N GLN A 525 6.72 -22.64 14.63
CA GLN A 525 5.88 -21.45 14.66
C GLN A 525 6.03 -20.68 15.98
N GLY A 526 6.01 -21.36 17.13
CA GLY A 526 6.19 -20.70 18.43
C GLY A 526 7.56 -20.05 18.62
N ARG A 527 8.65 -20.71 18.16
CA ARG A 527 10.00 -20.08 18.16
C ARG A 527 10.06 -18.86 17.25
N PHE A 528 9.44 -18.94 16.08
CA PHE A 528 9.38 -17.82 15.15
C PHE A 528 8.60 -16.63 15.73
N GLU A 529 7.48 -16.87 16.40
CA GLU A 529 6.74 -15.82 17.13
C GLU A 529 7.55 -15.23 18.30
N ALA A 530 8.40 -16.03 18.96
CA ALA A 530 9.32 -15.52 19.97
C ALA A 530 10.43 -14.65 19.35
N MET A 531 10.99 -15.02 18.20
CA MET A 531 11.94 -14.16 17.46
C MET A 531 11.31 -12.81 17.11
N GLN A 532 10.05 -12.80 16.65
CA GLN A 532 9.32 -11.55 16.36
C GLN A 532 9.10 -10.70 17.61
N ARG A 533 8.80 -11.33 18.75
CA ARG A 533 8.64 -10.64 20.05
C ARG A 533 9.96 -10.01 20.50
N ASP A 534 11.04 -10.78 20.51
CA ASP A 534 12.29 -10.38 21.17
C ASP A 534 13.19 -9.52 20.27
N LEU A 535 13.18 -9.80 18.96
CA LEU A 535 14.02 -9.12 17.98
C LEU A 535 13.25 -8.08 17.16
N GLY A 536 11.96 -7.86 17.45
CA GLY A 536 11.08 -6.99 16.66
C GLY A 536 11.48 -5.50 16.66
N ILE A 537 12.25 -5.06 17.65
CA ILE A 537 12.82 -3.70 17.69
C ILE A 537 14.06 -3.54 16.82
N VAL A 538 14.71 -4.65 16.46
CA VAL A 538 15.93 -4.66 15.66
C VAL A 538 15.54 -4.63 14.18
N PRO A 539 16.18 -3.81 13.34
CA PRO A 539 15.90 -3.80 11.91
C PRO A 539 16.02 -5.21 11.29
N LEU A 540 15.05 -5.61 10.46
CA LEU A 540 14.99 -6.94 9.83
C LEU A 540 16.32 -7.38 9.21
N ARG A 541 17.03 -6.44 8.57
CA ARG A 541 18.35 -6.67 7.98
C ARG A 541 19.38 -7.14 9.00
N GLU A 542 19.40 -6.53 10.18
CA GLU A 542 20.39 -6.80 11.21
C GLU A 542 20.12 -8.15 11.86
N VAL A 543 18.85 -8.49 12.07
CA VAL A 543 18.46 -9.83 12.51
C VAL A 543 18.89 -10.88 11.49
N THR A 544 18.64 -10.63 10.20
CA THR A 544 19.01 -11.55 9.11
C THR A 544 20.52 -11.75 9.02
N LEU A 545 21.30 -10.66 9.09
CA LEU A 545 22.75 -10.73 9.12
C LEU A 545 23.27 -11.40 10.40
N ALA A 546 22.63 -11.17 11.54
CA ALA A 546 22.98 -11.84 12.80
C ALA A 546 22.84 -13.35 12.69
N PHE A 547 21.80 -13.85 12.02
CA PHE A 547 21.67 -15.28 11.73
C PHE A 547 22.80 -15.79 10.84
N ALA A 548 23.09 -15.09 9.74
CA ALA A 548 24.18 -15.46 8.84
C ALA A 548 25.56 -15.44 9.50
N GLN A 549 25.75 -14.59 10.52
CA GLN A 549 26.99 -14.43 11.28
C GLN A 549 27.05 -15.27 12.57
N GLY A 550 26.03 -16.08 12.87
CA GLY A 550 25.99 -16.90 14.10
C GLY A 550 25.88 -16.11 15.41
N ARG A 551 25.36 -14.87 15.36
CA ARG A 551 25.22 -13.97 16.52
C ARG A 551 23.92 -14.15 17.29
N VAL A 552 22.96 -14.91 16.76
CA VAL A 552 21.68 -15.14 17.44
C VAL A 552 21.87 -16.16 18.57
N ARG A 553 21.22 -15.89 19.70
CA ARG A 553 21.17 -16.77 20.85
C ARG A 553 19.72 -17.15 21.16
N LEU A 554 19.47 -18.42 21.46
CA LEU A 554 18.21 -18.94 22.00
C LEU A 554 18.48 -19.38 23.44
N ASN A 555 17.83 -18.75 24.42
CA ASN A 555 18.01 -19.02 25.84
C ASN A 555 19.51 -19.00 26.24
N GLY A 556 20.26 -18.05 25.70
CA GLY A 556 21.70 -17.87 25.93
C GLY A 556 22.62 -18.75 25.08
N GLN A 557 22.11 -19.78 24.40
CA GLN A 557 22.91 -20.70 23.59
C GLN A 557 22.97 -20.26 22.12
N PRO A 558 24.08 -20.50 21.39
CA PRO A 558 24.16 -20.25 19.95
C PRO A 558 23.01 -20.88 19.18
N HIS A 559 22.37 -20.10 18.31
CA HIS A 559 21.27 -20.57 17.48
C HIS A 559 21.46 -20.14 16.02
N THR A 560 21.32 -21.11 15.12
CA THR A 560 21.41 -20.92 13.67
C THR A 560 20.02 -20.87 13.06
N TRP A 561 19.88 -20.18 11.93
CA TRP A 561 18.63 -20.23 11.17
C TRP A 561 18.39 -21.65 10.66
N GLU A 562 17.20 -22.19 10.90
CA GLU A 562 16.80 -23.53 10.49
C GLU A 562 15.59 -23.41 9.54
N PRO A 563 15.80 -23.49 8.21
CA PRO A 563 14.73 -23.46 7.23
C PRO A 563 13.75 -24.61 7.46
N ASP A 564 12.45 -24.33 7.43
CA ASP A 564 11.40 -25.35 7.56
C ASP A 564 10.16 -24.94 6.76
N GLU A 565 9.27 -25.88 6.47
CA GLU A 565 8.10 -25.65 5.60
C GLU A 565 7.08 -24.71 6.27
N MET A 566 6.72 -23.64 5.57
CA MET A 566 5.61 -22.75 5.91
C MET A 566 4.47 -22.93 4.91
N ILE A 567 3.23 -22.84 5.39
CA ILE A 567 2.01 -23.00 4.60
C ILE A 567 1.11 -21.78 4.73
N TYR A 568 0.55 -21.36 3.60
CA TYR A 568 -0.61 -20.49 3.50
C TYR A 568 -1.84 -21.35 3.18
N TRP A 569 -2.68 -21.56 4.19
CA TRP A 569 -3.93 -22.32 4.08
C TRP A 569 -5.00 -21.54 3.32
N LEU A 570 -5.58 -22.16 2.28
CA LEU A 570 -6.68 -21.57 1.48
C LEU A 570 -8.05 -21.96 2.00
N SER A 571 -8.13 -23.11 2.66
CA SER A 571 -9.31 -23.66 3.28
C SER A 571 -9.14 -23.70 4.80
N ARG A 572 -10.24 -23.73 5.55
CA ARG A 572 -10.22 -23.82 7.02
C ARG A 572 -9.77 -25.21 7.54
N HIS A 573 -9.06 -25.99 6.73
CA HIS A 573 -8.88 -27.43 6.92
C HIS A 573 -7.94 -27.84 8.07
N ARG A 574 -7.23 -26.91 8.71
CA ARG A 574 -6.48 -27.24 9.92
C ARG A 574 -6.49 -26.08 10.92
N ARG A 575 -6.96 -26.36 12.14
CA ARG A 575 -6.77 -25.47 13.29
C ARG A 575 -5.29 -25.55 13.70
N GLU A 576 -4.63 -24.39 13.74
CA GLU A 576 -3.28 -24.26 14.31
C GLU A 576 -3.31 -24.74 15.77
N ASP A 577 -2.31 -25.53 16.18
CA ASP A 577 -2.14 -25.94 17.58
C ASP A 577 -1.59 -24.76 18.40
N ARG A 578 -2.47 -23.78 18.65
CA ARG A 578 -2.16 -22.55 19.38
C ARG A 578 -1.57 -22.82 20.77
N ARG A 579 -1.99 -23.89 21.44
CA ARG A 579 -1.46 -24.25 22.76
C ARG A 579 0.03 -24.56 22.69
N THR A 580 0.45 -25.38 21.73
CA THR A 580 1.87 -25.70 21.54
C THR A 580 2.67 -24.48 21.07
N VAL A 581 2.11 -23.68 20.15
CA VAL A 581 2.72 -22.43 19.67
C VAL A 581 2.99 -21.47 20.84
N GLU A 582 1.99 -21.23 21.68
CA GLU A 582 2.08 -20.30 22.81
C GLU A 582 3.03 -20.80 23.90
N ALA A 583 2.99 -22.10 24.22
CA ALA A 583 3.92 -22.71 25.17
C ALA A 583 5.37 -22.61 24.69
N GLU A 584 5.62 -22.84 23.39
CA GLU A 584 6.96 -22.71 22.82
C GLU A 584 7.43 -21.26 22.74
N ARG A 585 6.53 -20.34 22.39
CA ARG A 585 6.80 -18.90 22.37
C ARG A 585 7.16 -18.38 23.77
N ALA A 586 6.48 -18.87 24.81
CA ALA A 586 6.73 -18.47 26.18
C ALA A 586 8.10 -18.95 26.70
N ARG A 587 8.55 -20.15 26.33
CA ARG A 587 9.82 -20.75 26.80
C ARG A 587 11.07 -20.35 25.98
N SER A 588 10.88 -19.68 24.85
CA SER A 588 11.95 -19.31 23.93
C SER A 588 12.24 -17.83 24.06
N HIS A 589 13.49 -17.46 24.33
CA HIS A 589 13.97 -16.08 24.40
C HIS A 589 15.16 -15.88 23.46
N PHE A 590 15.02 -14.95 22.53
CA PHE A 590 16.05 -14.64 21.54
C PHE A 590 16.80 -13.36 21.87
N THR A 591 18.12 -13.40 21.75
CA THR A 591 18.99 -12.21 21.89
C THR A 591 20.04 -12.18 20.79
N LEU A 592 20.64 -11.00 20.58
CA LEU A 592 21.75 -10.81 19.65
C LEU A 592 23.04 -10.55 20.43
N ALA A 593 24.08 -11.34 20.16
CA ALA A 593 25.43 -11.03 20.61
C ALA A 593 25.97 -9.78 19.87
N PRO A 594 26.83 -8.94 20.48
CA PRO A 594 27.40 -7.76 19.81
C PRO A 594 28.09 -8.10 18.48
N ALA A 595 28.06 -7.17 17.52
CA ALA A 595 28.81 -7.33 16.29
C ALA A 595 30.32 -7.23 16.58
N PRO A 596 31.19 -8.01 15.90
CA PRO A 596 32.63 -7.87 16.04
C PRO A 596 33.07 -6.42 15.75
N GLY A 597 33.78 -5.79 16.68
CA GLY A 597 34.32 -4.43 16.50
C GLY A 597 33.38 -3.26 16.86
N ARG A 598 32.15 -3.51 17.35
CA ARG A 598 31.32 -2.48 18.00
C ARG A 598 31.25 -2.74 19.51
N ALA A 599 31.64 -1.76 20.32
CA ALA A 599 31.43 -1.81 21.76
C ALA A 599 29.94 -2.04 22.09
N ALA A 600 29.68 -2.82 23.14
CA ALA A 600 28.34 -3.15 23.58
C ALA A 600 27.51 -1.87 23.81
N VAL A 601 26.33 -1.79 23.22
CA VAL A 601 25.33 -0.79 23.60
C VAL A 601 24.94 -1.09 25.06
N PRO A 602 25.02 -0.12 25.99
CA PRO A 602 24.71 -0.38 27.38
C PRO A 602 23.25 -0.81 27.53
N ALA A 603 23.01 -1.79 28.40
CA ALA A 603 21.68 -2.20 28.79
C ALA A 603 20.88 -0.99 29.33
N PRO A 604 19.55 -0.94 29.13
CA PRO A 604 18.73 0.09 29.72
C PRO A 604 18.92 0.08 31.24
N VAL A 605 19.33 1.22 31.78
CA VAL A 605 19.44 1.43 33.23
C VAL A 605 18.03 1.34 33.80
N GLU A 606 17.80 0.36 34.68
CA GLU A 606 16.57 0.30 35.47
C GLU A 606 16.40 1.62 36.23
N PRO A 607 15.19 2.21 36.26
CA PRO A 607 14.95 3.40 37.05
C PRO A 607 15.13 3.05 38.53
N LYS A 608 16.21 3.55 39.13
CA LYS A 608 16.34 3.59 40.58
C LYS A 608 15.38 4.65 41.12
N GLY A 609 14.38 4.18 41.86
CA GLY A 609 13.73 4.84 43.01
C GLY A 609 13.18 6.24 42.79
#